data_AF-A0A946V724-F1
#
_entry.id   AF-A0A946V724-F1
#
_cell.length_a   1.000
_cell.length_b   1.000
_cell.length_c   1.000
_cell.angle_alpha   90.00
_cell.angle_beta   90.00
_cell.angle_gamma   90.00
#
_symmetry.space_group_name_H-M   'P 1'
#
loop_
_entity.id
_entity.type
_entity.pdbx_description
1 polymer ?
#
loop_
_entity_poly.entity_id
_entity_poly.type
_entity_poly.pdbx_seq_one_letter_code
_entity_poly.pdbx_strand_id
1 'polypeptide(L)'
;MKQYEKFLKEVEILSHKYASIYFNVELEALSMPFWSWDEIQKGLELRKEWEVDKELIPFYGDWHDLFCLNGNTGEIVALNDEREVLCSWASVKDFMSCLSEKEIVYDDESMEGAVHHFGDSRGHEVKH
;
A
#
# COMPACT_ATOMS: atom_id res chain seq x y z
N MET A 1 5.81 15.67 -9.50
CA MET A 1 4.98 14.83 -10.40
C MET A 1 5.71 14.29 -11.63
N LYS A 2 6.27 15.12 -12.54
CA LYS A 2 6.85 14.63 -13.82
C LYS A 2 7.86 13.46 -13.69
N GLN A 3 8.63 13.43 -12.60
CA GLN A 3 9.67 12.43 -12.38
C GLN A 3 9.13 11.01 -12.17
N TYR A 4 7.95 10.87 -11.55
CA TYR A 4 7.36 9.57 -11.19
C TYR A 4 6.06 9.28 -11.93
N GLU A 5 5.67 10.16 -12.86
CA GLU A 5 4.45 10.02 -13.65
C GLU A 5 4.40 8.69 -14.42
N LYS A 6 5.55 8.23 -14.94
CA LYS A 6 5.62 6.93 -15.60
C LYS A 6 5.24 5.79 -14.66
N PHE A 7 5.78 5.77 -13.44
CA PHE A 7 5.45 4.76 -12.44
C PHE A 7 3.96 4.80 -12.12
N LEU A 8 3.41 5.98 -11.80
CA LEU A 8 2.00 6.15 -11.46
C LEU A 8 1.05 5.75 -12.60
N LYS A 9 1.44 5.95 -13.86
CA LYS A 9 0.65 5.52 -15.02
C LYS A 9 0.68 4.01 -15.28
N GLU A 10 1.69 3.31 -14.77
CA GLU A 10 1.92 1.89 -15.03
C GLU A 10 1.63 1.01 -13.80
N VAL A 11 1.46 1.60 -12.61
CA VAL A 11 1.39 0.87 -11.33
C VAL A 11 0.23 -0.13 -11.25
N GLU A 12 -0.89 0.14 -11.91
CA GLU A 12 -2.04 -0.77 -12.01
C GLU A 12 -1.64 -2.17 -12.50
N ILE A 13 -0.70 -2.25 -13.45
CA ILE A 13 -0.28 -3.52 -14.06
C ILE A 13 0.38 -4.48 -13.06
N LEU A 14 0.87 -3.94 -11.93
CA LEU A 14 1.50 -4.72 -10.87
C LEU A 14 0.50 -5.66 -10.21
N SER A 15 -0.79 -5.30 -10.20
CA SER A 15 -1.88 -6.12 -9.65
C SER A 15 -2.03 -7.47 -10.35
N HIS A 16 -1.56 -7.59 -11.60
CA HIS A 16 -1.61 -8.86 -12.34
C HIS A 16 -0.50 -9.84 -11.96
N LYS A 17 0.54 -9.36 -11.28
CA LYS A 17 1.76 -10.12 -11.01
C LYS A 17 2.00 -10.33 -9.53
N TYR A 18 1.76 -9.32 -8.72
CA TYR A 18 2.11 -9.35 -7.30
C TYR A 18 0.84 -9.49 -6.45
N ALA A 19 0.89 -10.43 -5.52
CA ALA A 19 -0.22 -10.77 -4.62
C ALA A 19 0.07 -10.37 -3.17
N SER A 20 1.34 -10.08 -2.84
CA SER A 20 1.76 -9.69 -1.50
C SER A 20 2.94 -8.72 -1.53
N ILE A 21 3.25 -8.14 -0.38
CA ILE A 21 4.35 -7.21 -0.19
C ILE A 21 5.04 -7.48 1.14
N TYR A 22 6.37 -7.35 1.17
CA TYR A 22 7.12 -7.32 2.42
C TYR A 22 6.93 -5.97 3.11
N PHE A 23 6.25 -5.98 4.24
CA PHE A 23 5.89 -4.86 5.08
C PHE A 23 6.54 -5.04 6.46
N ASN A 24 7.44 -4.14 6.87
CA ASN A 24 8.19 -4.28 8.13
C ASN A 24 8.76 -5.71 8.36
N VAL A 25 9.37 -6.29 7.32
CA VAL A 25 9.93 -7.66 7.26
C VAL A 25 8.93 -8.83 7.29
N GLU A 26 7.64 -8.56 7.45
CA GLU A 26 6.57 -9.55 7.35
C GLU A 26 5.98 -9.54 5.94
N LEU A 27 5.48 -10.69 5.47
CA LEU A 27 4.82 -10.76 4.17
C LEU A 27 3.34 -10.51 4.39
N GLU A 28 2.80 -9.46 3.75
CA GLU A 28 1.41 -9.02 3.87
C GLU A 28 0.68 -9.16 2.53
N ALA A 29 -0.61 -9.49 2.59
CA ALA A 29 -1.43 -9.66 1.40
C ALA A 29 -1.77 -8.30 0.80
N LEU A 30 -1.71 -8.18 -0.53
CA LEU A 30 -2.28 -7.02 -1.22
C LEU A 30 -3.78 -7.27 -1.44
N SER A 31 -4.60 -6.81 -0.49
CA SER A 31 -6.06 -7.03 -0.45
C SER A 31 -6.83 -6.34 -1.59
N MET A 32 -6.25 -5.28 -2.15
CA MET A 32 -6.82 -4.49 -3.25
C MET A 32 -5.88 -4.45 -4.46
N PRO A 33 -6.39 -4.15 -5.67
CA PRO A 33 -5.52 -3.82 -6.80
C PRO A 33 -4.89 -2.42 -6.63
N PHE A 34 -3.72 -2.22 -7.25
CA PHE A 34 -3.18 -0.89 -7.47
C PHE A 34 -4.11 -0.07 -8.35
N TRP A 35 -4.21 1.22 -8.04
CA TRP A 35 -5.10 2.13 -8.75
C TRP A 35 -4.63 2.38 -10.18
N SER A 36 -5.60 2.48 -11.09
CA SER A 36 -5.42 3.03 -12.42
C SER A 36 -5.00 4.50 -12.37
N TRP A 37 -4.47 5.01 -13.48
CA TRP A 37 -4.12 6.43 -13.58
C TRP A 37 -5.31 7.35 -13.29
N ASP A 38 -6.51 6.99 -13.77
CA ASP A 38 -7.73 7.77 -13.57
C ASP A 38 -8.17 7.76 -12.09
N GLU A 39 -8.01 6.65 -11.39
CA GLU A 39 -8.25 6.55 -9.95
C GLU A 39 -7.25 7.38 -9.15
N ILE A 40 -5.96 7.39 -9.54
CA ILE A 40 -4.96 8.26 -8.92
C ILE A 40 -5.35 9.73 -9.10
N GLN A 41 -5.83 10.15 -10.28
CA GLN A 41 -6.30 11.53 -10.47
C GLN A 41 -7.48 11.87 -9.56
N LYS A 42 -8.47 10.97 -9.42
CA LYS A 42 -9.59 11.16 -8.49
C LYS A 42 -9.12 11.20 -7.03
N GLY A 43 -8.19 10.31 -6.65
CA GLY A 43 -7.60 10.29 -5.32
C GLY A 43 -6.86 11.58 -4.96
N LEU A 44 -6.22 12.24 -5.93
CA LEU A 44 -5.60 13.55 -5.73
C LEU A 44 -6.63 14.66 -5.43
N GLU A 45 -7.85 14.56 -5.94
CA GLU A 45 -8.94 15.48 -5.62
C GLU A 45 -9.46 15.22 -4.19
N LEU A 46 -9.58 13.95 -3.80
CA LEU A 46 -10.09 13.52 -2.49
C LEU A 46 -9.07 13.66 -1.36
N ARG A 47 -7.77 13.73 -1.66
CA ARG A 47 -6.70 13.71 -0.64
C ARG A 47 -6.90 14.73 0.48
N LYS A 48 -7.46 15.91 0.17
CA LYS A 48 -7.70 16.96 1.15
C LYS A 48 -8.80 16.57 2.13
N GLU A 49 -9.86 15.94 1.63
CA GLU A 49 -10.96 15.43 2.46
C GLU A 49 -10.49 14.28 3.34
N TRP A 50 -9.52 13.51 2.84
CA TRP A 50 -8.91 12.40 3.57
C TRP A 50 -7.73 12.82 4.44
N GLU A 51 -7.42 14.11 4.55
CA GLU A 51 -6.31 14.63 5.37
C GLU A 51 -4.92 14.09 4.99
N VAL A 52 -4.76 13.67 3.74
CA VAL A 52 -3.48 13.21 3.18
C VAL A 52 -2.64 14.43 2.75
N ASP A 53 -1.36 14.41 3.11
CA ASP A 53 -0.43 15.51 2.77
C ASP A 53 -0.40 15.79 1.25
N LYS A 54 -0.31 17.07 0.87
CA LYS A 54 -0.33 17.51 -0.53
C LYS A 54 0.87 17.02 -1.36
N GLU A 55 1.94 16.57 -0.71
CA GLU A 55 3.14 16.02 -1.35
C GLU A 55 2.98 14.53 -1.62
N LEU A 56 2.03 13.88 -0.95
CA LEU A 56 1.70 12.48 -1.10
C LEU A 56 0.66 12.27 -2.21
N ILE A 57 0.92 11.27 -3.04
CA ILE A 57 0.09 10.84 -4.16
C ILE A 57 -0.37 9.42 -3.87
N PRO A 58 -1.63 9.22 -3.43
CA PRO A 58 -2.14 7.88 -3.17
C PRO A 58 -2.26 7.08 -4.48
N PHE A 59 -1.90 5.81 -4.45
CA PHE A 59 -1.93 4.92 -5.62
C PHE A 59 -2.36 3.47 -5.30
N TYR A 60 -2.71 3.18 -4.06
CA TYR A 60 -3.14 1.87 -3.61
C TYR A 60 -3.98 2.01 -2.34
N GLY A 61 -4.95 1.10 -2.17
CA GLY A 61 -5.75 0.96 -0.96
C GLY A 61 -7.06 1.73 -1.01
N ASP A 62 -7.54 2.17 0.15
CA ASP A 62 -8.80 2.90 0.32
C ASP A 62 -8.65 4.03 1.35
N TRP A 63 -9.77 4.57 1.84
CA TRP A 63 -9.73 5.69 2.78
C TRP A 63 -9.13 5.33 4.16
N HIS A 64 -9.09 4.04 4.51
CA HIS A 64 -8.46 3.54 5.74
C HIS A 64 -6.97 3.38 5.53
N ASP A 65 -6.56 2.52 4.59
CA ASP A 65 -5.15 2.21 4.37
C ASP A 65 -4.69 2.63 2.98
N LEU A 66 -3.62 3.42 2.92
CA LEU A 66 -3.10 3.97 1.66
C LEU A 66 -1.63 3.67 1.47
N PHE A 67 -1.23 3.31 0.25
CA PHE A 67 0.14 3.58 -0.18
C PHE A 67 0.20 4.88 -0.95
N CYS A 68 1.14 5.71 -0.55
CA CYS A 68 1.32 7.05 -1.07
C CYS A 68 2.75 7.25 -1.54
N LEU A 69 2.92 7.80 -2.74
CA LEU A 69 4.20 8.24 -3.25
C LEU A 69 4.44 9.71 -2.87
N ASN A 70 5.55 10.01 -2.20
CA ASN A 70 6.01 11.38 -2.04
C ASN A 70 6.54 11.89 -3.38
N GLY A 71 5.82 12.84 -3.98
CA GLY A 71 6.12 13.40 -5.29
C GLY A 71 7.39 14.23 -5.39
N ASN A 72 8.00 14.57 -4.25
CA ASN A 72 9.25 15.35 -4.14
C ASN A 72 10.47 14.46 -3.92
N THR A 73 10.34 13.41 -3.10
CA THR A 73 11.48 12.54 -2.71
C THR A 73 11.51 11.20 -3.46
N GLY A 74 10.35 10.73 -3.93
CA GLY A 74 10.19 9.38 -4.49
C GLY A 74 10.08 8.27 -3.45
N GLU A 75 10.06 8.63 -2.17
CA GLU A 75 9.73 7.73 -1.07
C GLU A 75 8.28 7.28 -1.19
N ILE A 76 8.01 6.02 -0.85
CA ILE A 76 6.65 5.51 -0.72
C ILE A 76 6.39 5.26 0.76
N VAL A 77 5.22 5.66 1.24
CA VAL A 77 4.79 5.45 2.62
C VAL A 77 3.46 4.71 2.65
N ALA A 78 3.29 3.84 3.64
CA ALA A 78 2.00 3.27 3.99
C ALA A 78 1.39 4.06 5.14
N LEU A 79 0.14 4.50 4.96
CA LEU A 79 -0.63 5.25 5.93
C LEU A 79 -1.82 4.43 6.43
N ASN A 80 -2.12 4.53 7.72
CA ASN A 80 -3.37 4.02 8.30
C ASN A 80 -4.49 5.09 8.28
N ASP A 81 -5.60 4.78 8.94
CA ASP A 81 -6.78 5.64 9.03
C ASP A 81 -6.50 6.95 9.79
N GLU A 82 -5.63 6.89 10.79
CA GLU A 82 -5.10 8.04 11.55
C GLU A 82 -4.00 8.82 10.81
N ARG A 83 -3.64 8.40 9.58
CA ARG A 83 -2.55 8.98 8.75
C ARG A 83 -1.17 8.86 9.37
N GLU A 84 -0.98 7.92 10.27
CA GLU A 84 0.33 7.52 10.77
C GLU A 84 1.07 6.70 9.71
N VAL A 85 2.39 6.92 9.64
CA VAL A 85 3.25 6.14 8.73
C VAL A 85 3.57 4.80 9.39
N LEU A 86 3.01 3.73 8.83
CA LEU A 86 3.23 2.37 9.30
C LEU A 86 4.52 1.74 8.74
N CYS A 87 4.86 2.09 7.50
CA CYS A 87 6.04 1.61 6.78
C CYS A 87 6.48 2.66 5.76
N SER A 88 7.77 2.66 5.42
CA SER A 88 8.32 3.51 4.37
C SER A 88 9.33 2.74 3.51
N TRP A 89 9.31 3.02 2.22
CA TRP A 89 10.28 2.56 1.25
C TRP A 89 10.99 3.78 0.67
N ALA A 90 12.32 3.82 0.80
CA ALA A 90 13.13 4.99 0.44
C ALA A 90 13.03 5.38 -1.04
N SER A 91 12.60 4.47 -1.90
CA SER A 91 12.37 4.73 -3.33
C SER A 91 11.34 3.77 -3.95
N VAL A 92 10.84 4.15 -5.13
CA VAL A 92 10.06 3.24 -6.01
C VAL A 92 10.80 1.92 -6.25
N LYS A 93 12.12 1.95 -6.40
CA LYS A 93 12.91 0.72 -6.61
C LYS A 93 12.86 -0.19 -5.39
N ASP A 94 12.96 0.37 -4.19
CA ASP A 94 12.93 -0.40 -2.95
C ASP A 94 11.54 -0.99 -2.72
N PHE A 95 10.48 -0.19 -2.94
CA PHE A 95 9.10 -0.68 -2.93
C PHE A 95 8.90 -1.86 -3.88
N MET A 96 9.34 -1.74 -5.13
CA MET A 96 9.22 -2.82 -6.12
C MET A 96 9.98 -4.09 -5.73
N SER A 97 11.08 -3.96 -4.96
CA SER A 97 11.83 -5.11 -4.46
C SER A 97 11.15 -5.84 -3.31
N CYS A 98 10.20 -5.18 -2.63
CA CYS A 98 9.38 -5.77 -1.57
C CYS A 98 8.13 -6.47 -2.09
N LEU A 99 7.71 -6.23 -3.35
CA LEU A 99 6.57 -6.94 -3.93
C LEU A 99 6.89 -8.43 -4.17
N SER A 100 5.89 -9.28 -3.95
CA SER A 100 6.01 -10.73 -4.09
C SER A 100 4.82 -11.32 -4.85
N GLU A 101 5.11 -12.33 -5.67
CA GLU A 101 4.10 -13.11 -6.40
C GLU A 101 3.43 -14.17 -5.50
N LYS A 102 3.89 -14.32 -4.26
CA LYS A 102 3.34 -15.30 -3.31
C LYS A 102 1.95 -14.87 -2.86
N GLU A 103 0.99 -15.76 -2.98
CA GLU A 103 -0.32 -15.60 -2.35
C GLU A 103 -0.21 -15.95 -0.86
N ILE A 104 -0.91 -15.20 -0.01
CA ILE A 104 -1.07 -15.52 1.41
C ILE A 104 -2.42 -16.20 1.58
N VAL A 105 -2.40 -17.45 2.04
CA VAL A 105 -3.61 -18.21 2.35
C VAL A 105 -3.89 -18.04 3.84
N TYR A 106 -5.00 -17.39 4.18
CA TYR A 106 -5.51 -17.40 5.55
C TYR A 106 -6.31 -18.68 5.75
N ASP A 107 -5.92 -19.53 6.70
CA ASP A 107 -6.76 -20.66 7.12
C ASP A 107 -8.05 -20.09 7.74
N ASP A 108 -9.18 -20.44 7.14
CA ASP A 108 -10.53 -19.92 7.42
C ASP A 108 -11.11 -20.46 8.74
N GLU A 109 -10.35 -20.31 9.84
CA GLU A 109 -10.85 -20.54 11.19
C GLU A 109 -11.21 -19.19 11.84
N SER A 110 -12.51 -18.88 11.77
CA SER A 110 -13.24 -17.77 12.42
C SER A 110 -13.32 -16.43 11.69
N MET A 111 -14.19 -16.37 10.66
CA MET A 111 -14.74 -15.10 10.20
C MET A 111 -15.66 -14.46 11.26
N GLU A 112 -15.11 -13.55 12.06
CA GLU A 112 -15.85 -12.39 12.55
C GLU A 112 -15.13 -11.10 12.11
N GLY A 113 -15.50 -10.59 10.93
CA GLY A 113 -15.48 -9.15 10.63
C GLY A 113 -14.14 -8.41 10.54
N ALA A 114 -12.99 -9.08 10.42
CA ALA A 114 -11.70 -8.39 10.32
C ALA A 114 -11.49 -7.80 8.92
N VAL A 115 -11.68 -6.48 8.79
CA VAL A 115 -11.06 -5.71 7.71
C VAL A 115 -9.56 -5.75 7.99
N HIS A 116 -8.77 -6.41 7.14
CA HIS A 116 -7.33 -6.53 7.35
C HIS A 116 -6.66 -5.19 7.05
N HIS A 117 -6.30 -4.47 8.12
CA HIS A 117 -5.44 -3.30 8.06
C HIS A 117 -3.97 -3.72 7.90
N PHE A 118 -3.17 -2.97 7.15
CA PHE A 118 -1.74 -3.29 7.02
C PHE A 118 -1.03 -3.16 8.37
N GLY A 119 -0.22 -4.15 8.73
CA GLY A 119 0.56 -4.10 9.98
C GLY A 119 -0.25 -4.38 11.25
N ASP A 120 -1.48 -4.89 11.14
CA ASP A 120 -2.28 -5.34 12.29
C ASP A 120 -1.83 -6.72 12.82
N SER A 121 -0.56 -7.06 12.60
CA SER A 121 0.09 -8.28 13.09
C SER A 121 0.02 -8.35 14.61
N ARG A 122 -1.08 -8.89 15.13
CA ARG A 122 -1.12 -9.48 16.46
C ARG A 122 -0.13 -10.63 16.45
N GLY A 123 1.06 -10.36 16.96
CA GLY A 123 2.19 -11.29 16.99
C GLY A 123 1.77 -12.69 17.37
N HIS A 124 1.92 -13.62 16.43
CA HIS A 124 1.83 -15.04 16.73
C HIS A 124 3.14 -15.43 17.42
N GLU A 125 3.10 -15.57 18.75
CA GLU A 125 4.17 -16.23 19.50
C GLU A 125 4.33 -17.67 18.97
N VAL A 126 5.43 -17.91 18.26
CA VAL A 126 5.89 -19.26 17.92
C VAL A 126 6.40 -19.91 19.20
N LYS A 127 5.60 -20.79 19.80
CA LYS A 127 6.06 -21.65 20.90
C LYS A 127 7.02 -22.71 20.33
N HIS A 128 8.27 -22.65 20.79
CA HIS A 128 9.31 -23.66 20.55
C HIS A 128 8.99 -25.00 21.23
#